data_AF-A0A7Z0EB21-F1
#
_entry.id   AF-A0A7Z0EB21-F1
#
_cell.length_a   1.000
_cell.length_b   1.000
_cell.length_c   1.000
_cell.angle_alpha   90.00
_cell.angle_beta   90.00
_cell.angle_gamma   90.00
#
_symmetry.space_group_name_H-M   'P 1'
#
loop_
_entity.id
_entity.type
_entity.pdbx_description
1 polymer ?
#
loop_
_entity_poly.entity_id
_entity_poly.type
_entity_poly.pdbx_seq_one_letter_code
_entity_poly.pdbx_strand_id
1 'polypeptide(L)'
;MRNDESPALGADETLLAAVDVARTALLQITPADTIGEPLGHVVEDEHVLSLLFDCLLSGYPGWHWTVTLSRIDNNAEPSVLETELMPGGDALLAPEWVPWSDRMADHRTAEERAADEASATASDDDESDVFDDDSDDSDDSDDSDDDDSDDDDDDDSDDDDDDDDDDDESDDDFGDDGVDVLDGIDFEAAAELAATELHPGEAE
;
A
#
# COMPACT_ATOMS: atom_id res chain seq x y z
N MET A 1 21.51 -31.70 -2.92
CA MET A 1 22.31 -30.45 -2.98
C MET A 1 23.08 -30.42 -4.29
N ARG A 2 22.60 -29.69 -5.31
CA ARG A 2 23.47 -29.28 -6.42
C ARG A 2 24.28 -28.09 -5.90
N ASN A 3 25.61 -28.20 -5.85
CA ASN A 3 26.47 -27.03 -5.77
C ASN A 3 26.26 -26.27 -7.07
N ASP A 4 25.48 -25.20 -7.02
CA ASP A 4 25.41 -24.23 -8.10
C ASP A 4 26.62 -23.30 -7.98
N GLU A 5 27.80 -23.82 -8.35
CA GLU A 5 28.95 -22.96 -8.63
C GLU A 5 28.76 -22.43 -10.05
N SER A 6 27.85 -21.45 -10.19
CA SER A 6 27.80 -20.61 -11.37
C SER A 6 29.19 -19.98 -11.57
N PRO A 7 29.80 -20.09 -12.77
CA PRO A 7 31.13 -19.53 -13.00
C PRO A 7 31.11 -18.04 -12.68
N ALA A 8 32.17 -17.51 -12.08
CA ALA A 8 32.28 -16.08 -11.82
C ALA A 8 32.32 -15.33 -13.15
N LEU A 9 31.17 -14.84 -13.59
CA LEU A 9 31.03 -14.06 -14.82
C LEU A 9 31.74 -12.71 -14.61
N GLY A 10 32.55 -12.33 -15.59
CA GLY A 10 33.19 -11.01 -15.59
C GLY A 10 32.18 -9.94 -15.97
N ALA A 11 32.28 -8.76 -15.37
CA ALA A 11 31.43 -7.63 -15.73
C ALA A 11 31.65 -7.20 -17.19
N ASP A 12 30.57 -7.01 -17.94
CA ASP A 12 30.63 -6.43 -19.29
C ASP A 12 31.05 -4.95 -19.20
N GLU A 13 32.21 -4.61 -19.77
CA GLU A 13 32.77 -3.25 -19.77
C GLU A 13 31.85 -2.23 -20.44
N THR A 14 31.03 -2.65 -21.41
CA THR A 14 30.07 -1.78 -22.11
C THR A 14 28.90 -1.43 -21.20
N LEU A 15 28.38 -2.42 -20.45
CA LEU A 15 27.33 -2.19 -19.46
C LEU A 15 27.84 -1.36 -18.28
N LEU A 16 29.06 -1.63 -17.81
CA LEU A 16 29.73 -0.83 -16.79
C LEU A 16 29.86 0.64 -17.19
N ALA A 17 30.14 0.91 -18.47
CA ALA A 17 30.27 2.26 -18.99
C ALA A 17 28.91 2.95 -19.23
N ALA A 18 27.79 2.23 -19.19
CA ALA A 18 26.45 2.73 -19.53
C ALA A 18 25.76 3.51 -18.39
N VAL A 19 26.54 4.22 -17.58
CA VAL A 19 26.05 5.01 -16.43
C VAL A 19 25.04 6.08 -16.87
N ASP A 20 25.26 6.72 -18.02
CA ASP A 20 24.34 7.74 -18.54
C ASP A 20 23.00 7.15 -18.99
N VAL A 21 23.00 5.92 -19.52
CA VAL A 21 21.77 5.19 -19.89
C VAL A 21 20.97 4.88 -18.63
N ALA A 22 21.63 4.33 -17.61
CA ALA A 22 21.00 4.03 -16.34
C ALA A 22 20.44 5.29 -15.64
N ARG A 23 21.22 6.37 -15.62
CA ARG A 23 20.77 7.64 -15.04
C ARG A 23 19.60 8.23 -15.79
N THR A 24 19.59 8.14 -17.13
CA THR A 24 18.46 8.58 -17.94
C THR A 24 17.19 7.79 -17.64
N ALA A 25 17.32 6.48 -17.38
CA ALA A 25 16.20 5.63 -16.98
C ALA A 25 15.63 6.04 -15.63
N LEU A 26 16.48 6.27 -14.61
CA LEU A 26 16.03 6.74 -13.30
C LEU A 26 15.32 8.10 -13.39
N LEU A 27 15.79 9.00 -14.24
CA LEU A 27 15.16 10.31 -14.47
C LEU A 27 13.74 10.22 -15.05
N GLN A 28 13.31 9.06 -15.56
CA GLN A 28 11.91 8.85 -15.98
C GLN A 28 10.97 8.63 -14.79
N ILE A 29 11.48 8.14 -13.66
CA ILE A 29 10.67 7.74 -12.51
C ILE A 29 10.88 8.61 -11.27
N THR A 30 11.98 9.37 -11.20
CA THR A 30 12.33 10.17 -10.02
C THR A 30 13.08 11.46 -10.40
N PRO A 31 12.95 12.54 -9.61
CA PRO A 31 13.69 13.78 -9.82
C PRO A 31 15.21 13.58 -9.77
N ALA A 32 15.96 14.45 -10.46
CA ALA A 32 17.42 14.33 -10.53
C ALA A 32 18.14 14.50 -9.20
N ASP A 33 17.56 15.25 -8.26
CA ASP A 33 18.09 15.50 -6.93
C ASP A 33 18.00 14.29 -5.98
N THR A 34 17.25 13.25 -6.35
CA THR A 34 17.11 12.02 -5.55
C THR A 34 18.15 10.96 -5.92
N ILE A 35 18.86 11.16 -7.03
CA ILE A 35 19.84 10.23 -7.60
C ILE A 35 21.25 10.74 -7.27
N GLY A 36 21.97 10.01 -6.41
CA GLY A 36 23.34 10.33 -6.01
C GLY A 36 24.41 9.76 -6.94
N GLU A 37 25.62 9.61 -6.40
CA GLU A 37 26.76 9.09 -7.17
C GLU A 37 26.65 7.58 -7.42
N PRO A 38 27.23 7.06 -8.52
CA PRO A 38 27.34 5.62 -8.73
C PRO A 38 28.15 4.96 -7.60
N LEU A 39 27.56 3.96 -6.94
CA LEU A 39 28.16 3.24 -5.81
C LEU A 39 28.89 1.97 -6.24
N GLY A 40 28.44 1.32 -7.32
CA GLY A 40 29.00 0.06 -7.76
C GLY A 40 28.14 -0.67 -8.79
N HIS A 41 28.39 -1.97 -8.91
CA HIS A 41 27.64 -2.85 -9.80
C HIS A 41 27.51 -4.27 -9.21
N VAL A 42 26.51 -5.00 -9.68
CA VAL A 42 26.34 -6.44 -9.48
C VAL A 42 26.25 -7.10 -10.86
N VAL A 43 27.00 -8.18 -11.08
CA VAL A 43 26.89 -8.99 -12.29
C VAL A 43 25.80 -10.02 -12.06
N GLU A 44 24.69 -9.90 -12.79
CA GLU A 44 23.54 -10.79 -12.66
C GLU A 44 23.72 -12.04 -13.54
N ASP A 45 24.12 -11.84 -14.80
CA ASP A 45 24.34 -12.92 -15.78
C ASP A 45 25.26 -12.46 -16.93
N GLU A 46 25.47 -13.31 -17.94
CA GLU A 46 26.18 -12.97 -19.17
C GLU A 46 25.41 -11.85 -19.89
N HIS A 47 26.09 -10.73 -20.11
CA HIS A 47 25.49 -9.51 -20.67
C HIS A 47 24.30 -8.95 -19.86
N VAL A 48 24.23 -9.21 -18.55
CA VAL A 48 23.26 -8.59 -17.64
C VAL A 48 23.97 -8.06 -16.39
N LEU A 49 23.79 -6.78 -16.09
CA LEU A 49 24.50 -6.08 -15.02
C LEU A 49 23.63 -5.00 -14.38
N SER A 50 23.61 -4.97 -13.05
CA SER A 50 22.91 -3.98 -12.24
C SER A 50 23.87 -2.88 -11.83
N LEU A 51 23.57 -1.62 -12.18
CA LEU A 51 24.30 -0.43 -11.72
C LEU A 51 23.60 0.17 -10.50
N LEU A 52 24.38 0.46 -9.46
CA LEU A 52 23.87 0.98 -8.19
C LEU A 52 24.25 2.45 -8.03
N PHE A 53 23.31 3.27 -7.59
CA PHE A 53 23.47 4.69 -7.30
C PHE A 53 23.00 4.98 -5.88
N ASP A 54 23.63 5.95 -5.24
CA ASP A 54 23.20 6.42 -3.92
C ASP A 54 21.78 7.00 -3.99
N CYS A 55 20.97 6.76 -2.97
CA CYS A 55 19.62 7.32 -2.87
C CYS A 55 19.63 8.52 -1.93
N LEU A 56 19.24 9.69 -2.45
CA LEU A 56 19.21 10.94 -1.70
C LEU A 56 17.82 11.29 -1.16
N LEU A 57 16.85 10.37 -1.27
CA LEU A 57 15.53 10.55 -0.69
C LEU A 57 15.62 10.51 0.85
N SER A 58 15.09 11.54 1.51
CA SER A 58 15.13 11.65 2.98
C SER A 58 14.41 10.51 3.71
N GLY A 59 13.44 9.85 3.06
CA GLY A 59 12.70 8.72 3.61
C GLY A 59 13.40 7.37 3.45
N TYR A 60 14.49 7.30 2.67
CA TYR A 60 15.17 6.06 2.31
C TYR A 60 16.68 6.11 2.63
N PRO A 61 17.07 6.45 3.87
CA PRO A 61 18.47 6.49 4.26
C PRO A 61 19.10 5.11 4.13
N GLY A 62 20.26 5.02 3.45
CA GLY A 62 20.98 3.77 3.23
C GLY A 62 20.43 2.88 2.12
N TRP A 63 19.40 3.33 1.40
CA TRP A 63 18.90 2.65 0.20
C TRP A 63 19.71 3.05 -1.04
N HIS A 64 19.63 2.25 -2.09
CA HIS A 64 20.23 2.54 -3.39
C HIS A 64 19.18 2.49 -4.49
N TRP A 65 19.38 3.27 -5.54
CA TRP A 65 18.74 3.04 -6.82
C TRP A 65 19.52 1.98 -7.57
N THR A 66 18.83 0.99 -8.11
CA THR A 66 19.41 -0.06 -8.94
C THR A 66 18.81 0.00 -10.33
N VAL A 67 19.65 -0.09 -11.34
CA VAL A 67 19.24 -0.18 -12.74
C VAL A 67 19.87 -1.40 -13.38
N THR A 68 19.05 -2.39 -13.70
CA THR A 68 19.48 -3.59 -14.40
C THR A 68 19.53 -3.30 -15.89
N LEU A 69 20.71 -3.49 -16.47
CA LEU A 69 20.97 -3.32 -17.90
C LEU A 69 21.30 -4.66 -18.54
N SER A 70 20.98 -4.79 -19.83
CA SER A 70 21.33 -5.97 -20.61
C SER A 70 21.73 -5.64 -22.04
N ARG A 71 22.38 -6.61 -22.70
CA ARG A 71 22.71 -6.58 -24.13
C ARG A 71 22.43 -7.94 -24.75
N ILE A 72 21.95 -7.93 -25.99
CA ILE A 72 21.67 -9.16 -26.74
C ILE A 72 22.97 -9.84 -27.22
N ASP A 73 23.98 -9.04 -27.56
CA ASP A 73 25.29 -9.50 -28.01
C ASP A 73 26.38 -8.43 -27.80
N ASN A 74 27.64 -8.79 -28.07
CA ASN A 74 28.82 -7.93 -27.86
C ASN A 74 28.84 -6.65 -28.73
N ASN A 75 27.98 -6.51 -29.72
CA ASN A 75 27.85 -5.31 -30.56
C ASN A 75 26.50 -4.59 -30.38
N ALA A 76 25.56 -5.18 -29.62
CA ALA A 76 24.30 -4.52 -29.28
C ALA A 76 24.54 -3.34 -28.32
N GLU A 77 23.68 -2.32 -28.40
CA GLU A 77 23.67 -1.22 -27.44
C GLU A 77 23.03 -1.67 -26.11
N PRO A 78 23.43 -1.10 -24.96
CA PRO A 78 22.78 -1.37 -23.67
C PRO A 78 21.29 -1.04 -23.67
N SER A 79 20.46 -1.94 -23.16
CA SER A 79 19.04 -1.72 -22.87
C SER A 79 18.76 -1.82 -21.37
N VAL A 80 17.77 -1.05 -20.90
CA VAL A 80 17.31 -1.11 -19.50
C VAL A 80 16.26 -2.22 -19.38
N LEU A 81 16.43 -3.09 -18.38
CA LEU A 81 15.44 -4.12 -18.03
C LEU A 81 14.49 -3.61 -16.95
N GLU A 82 15.04 -3.08 -15.87
CA GLU A 82 14.26 -2.58 -14.74
C GLU A 82 14.99 -1.46 -14.00
N THR A 83 14.22 -0.73 -13.20
CA THR A 83 14.71 0.28 -12.27
C THR A 83 14.00 0.06 -10.94
N GLU A 84 14.76 -0.08 -9.87
CA GLU A 84 14.23 -0.42 -8.56
C GLU A 84 14.93 0.40 -7.47
N LEU A 85 14.26 0.51 -6.32
CA LEU A 85 14.81 1.13 -5.13
C LEU A 85 14.93 0.05 -4.07
N MET A 86 16.17 -0.30 -3.72
CA MET A 86 16.46 -1.47 -2.88
C MET A 86 17.21 -1.05 -1.61
N PRO A 87 16.98 -1.73 -0.48
CA PRO A 87 17.66 -1.43 0.77
C PRO A 87 19.13 -1.86 0.69
N GLY A 88 20.04 -0.92 0.99
CA GLY A 88 21.46 -1.24 1.20
C GLY A 88 21.73 -1.77 2.61
N GLY A 89 23.00 -2.05 2.91
CA GLY A 89 23.41 -2.63 4.19
C GLY A 89 23.14 -1.74 5.42
N ASP A 90 23.06 -0.43 5.21
CA ASP A 90 22.77 0.56 6.25
C ASP A 90 21.31 1.04 6.22
N ALA A 91 20.45 0.39 5.41
CA ALA A 91 19.06 0.78 5.27
C ALA A 91 18.24 0.52 6.54
N LEU A 92 17.38 1.47 6.89
CA LEU A 92 16.36 1.27 7.92
C LEU A 92 15.25 0.38 7.36
N LEU A 93 15.22 -0.89 7.79
CA LEU A 93 14.20 -1.85 7.40
C LEU A 93 12.97 -1.77 8.31
N ALA A 94 11.83 -2.17 7.74
CA ALA A 94 10.61 -2.33 8.51
C ALA A 94 10.79 -3.42 9.58
N PRO A 95 10.11 -3.29 10.73
CA PRO A 95 10.05 -4.38 11.70
C PRO A 95 9.28 -5.58 11.12
N GLU A 96 9.42 -6.73 11.78
CA GLU A 96 8.64 -7.92 11.47
C GLU A 96 7.14 -7.60 11.42
N TRP A 97 6.46 -8.18 10.43
CA TRP A 97 5.03 -7.98 10.27
C TRP A 97 4.27 -8.63 11.43
N VAL A 98 3.23 -7.94 11.89
CA VAL A 98 2.36 -8.40 12.98
C VAL A 98 0.93 -8.48 12.43
N PRO A 99 0.22 -9.62 12.61
CA PRO A 99 -1.17 -9.77 12.18
C PRO A 99 -2.07 -8.65 12.65
N TRP A 100 -3.03 -8.28 11.80
CA TRP A 100 -3.95 -7.20 12.11
C TRP A 100 -4.80 -7.50 13.36
N SER A 101 -5.21 -8.76 13.56
CA SER A 101 -5.90 -9.23 14.77
C SER A 101 -5.15 -8.92 16.05
N ASP A 102 -3.83 -9.06 16.00
CA ASP A 102 -2.94 -8.92 17.16
C ASP A 102 -2.68 -7.46 17.45
N ARG A 103 -2.52 -6.63 16.40
CA ARG A 103 -2.49 -5.16 16.55
C ARG A 103 -3.76 -4.61 17.19
N MET A 104 -4.90 -5.24 16.95
CA MET A 104 -6.21 -4.86 17.51
C MET A 104 -6.51 -5.48 18.87
N ALA A 105 -5.65 -6.35 19.41
CA ALA A 105 -5.90 -7.00 20.70
C ALA A 105 -5.94 -5.99 21.85
N ASP A 106 -5.01 -5.03 21.87
CA ASP A 106 -4.94 -3.99 22.89
C ASP A 106 -6.18 -3.08 22.86
N HIS A 107 -6.67 -2.74 21.65
CA HIS A 107 -7.90 -1.96 21.49
C HIS A 107 -9.12 -2.70 22.05
N ARG A 108 -9.29 -3.97 21.68
CA ARG A 108 -10.41 -4.79 22.18
C ARG A 108 -10.38 -4.93 23.70
N THR A 109 -9.20 -5.15 24.27
CA THR A 109 -9.00 -5.23 25.72
C THR A 109 -9.31 -3.90 26.43
N ALA A 110 -9.04 -2.76 25.79
CA ALA A 110 -9.42 -1.45 26.31
C ALA A 110 -10.94 -1.22 26.25
N GLU A 111 -11.59 -1.63 25.16
CA GLU A 111 -13.06 -1.57 25.00
C GLU A 111 -13.78 -2.46 26.03
N GLU A 112 -13.30 -3.69 26.25
CA GLU A 112 -13.85 -4.60 27.27
C GLU A 112 -13.73 -3.98 28.68
N ARG A 113 -12.58 -3.40 29.03
CA ARG A 113 -12.42 -2.71 30.34
C ARG A 113 -13.34 -1.50 30.47
N ALA A 114 -13.48 -0.70 29.42
CA ALA A 114 -14.38 0.45 29.43
C ALA A 114 -15.85 0.02 29.58
N ALA A 115 -16.24 -1.10 28.96
CA ALA A 115 -17.57 -1.68 29.12
C ALA A 115 -17.81 -2.21 30.54
N ASP A 116 -16.84 -2.91 31.12
CA ASP A 116 -16.89 -3.39 32.51
C ASP A 116 -17.01 -2.21 33.50
N GLU A 117 -16.22 -1.15 33.31
CA GLU A 117 -16.30 0.07 34.13
C GLU A 117 -17.65 0.78 33.98
N ALA A 118 -18.16 0.92 32.75
CA ALA A 118 -19.48 1.51 32.51
C ALA A 118 -20.60 0.68 33.17
N SER A 119 -20.54 -0.65 33.09
CA SER A 119 -21.49 -1.54 33.74
C SER A 119 -21.41 -1.46 35.27
N ALA A 120 -20.21 -1.29 35.84
CA ALA A 120 -20.04 -1.11 37.27
C ALA A 120 -20.63 0.23 37.73
N THR A 121 -20.45 1.32 36.98
CA THR A 121 -21.07 2.61 37.29
C THR A 121 -22.59 2.63 37.14
N ALA A 122 -23.16 1.87 36.21
CA ALA A 122 -24.62 1.77 36.02
C ALA A 122 -25.30 0.95 37.13
N SER A 123 -24.56 0.09 37.83
CA SER A 123 -25.09 -0.75 38.91
C SER A 123 -25.10 -0.04 40.28
N ASP A 124 -24.50 1.14 40.40
CA ASP A 124 -24.43 1.95 41.63
C ASP A 124 -25.53 3.03 41.71
N ASP A 125 -26.41 3.14 40.70
CA ASP A 125 -27.51 4.12 40.60
C ASP A 125 -28.90 3.54 40.97
N ASP A 126 -28.97 2.32 41.54
CA ASP A 126 -30.22 1.63 41.94
C ASP A 126 -30.50 1.74 43.45
N GLU A 127 -30.39 2.93 44.06
CA GLU A 127 -30.88 3.16 45.44
C GLU A 127 -31.43 4.59 45.62
N SER A 128 -32.46 4.99 44.86
CA SER A 128 -33.38 6.05 45.29
C SER A 128 -34.81 5.90 44.75
N ASP A 129 -35.51 4.85 45.19
CA ASP A 129 -36.98 4.82 45.18
C ASP A 129 -37.53 5.54 46.44
N VAL A 130 -37.86 6.84 46.30
CA VAL A 130 -38.93 7.44 47.11
C VAL A 130 -40.08 7.76 46.16
N PHE A 131 -41.11 6.91 46.17
CA PHE A 131 -42.40 7.21 45.57
C PHE A 131 -43.11 8.24 46.46
N ASP A 132 -43.48 9.39 45.88
CA ASP A 132 -44.75 10.03 46.22
C ASP A 132 -45.46 10.43 44.92
N ASP A 133 -46.73 10.06 44.93
CA ASP A 133 -47.77 10.11 43.91
C ASP A 133 -48.37 11.52 43.88
N ASP A 134 -48.41 12.18 42.73
CA ASP A 134 -49.65 12.85 42.31
C ASP A 134 -49.62 13.16 40.81
N SER A 135 -50.74 12.81 40.17
CA SER A 135 -51.04 13.01 38.77
C SER A 135 -51.66 14.40 38.62
N ASP A 136 -51.15 15.25 37.73
CA ASP A 136 -51.97 16.32 37.16
C ASP A 136 -51.77 16.42 35.65
N ASP A 137 -52.92 16.35 34.99
CA ASP A 137 -53.16 16.38 33.56
C ASP A 137 -53.31 17.85 33.15
N SER A 138 -52.51 18.34 32.20
CA SER A 138 -52.78 19.61 31.53
C SER A 138 -52.18 19.60 30.14
N ASP A 139 -53.07 19.34 29.19
CA ASP A 139 -52.98 19.74 27.78
C ASP A 139 -52.78 21.26 27.70
N ASP A 140 -51.71 21.70 27.03
CA ASP A 140 -51.70 23.02 26.42
C ASP A 140 -50.95 22.93 25.08
N SER A 141 -51.73 23.05 24.01
CA SER A 141 -51.23 23.34 22.69
C SER A 141 -50.88 24.83 22.65
N ASP A 142 -49.63 25.19 22.32
CA ASP A 142 -49.41 26.50 21.70
C ASP A 142 -48.40 26.40 20.56
N ASP A 143 -48.80 27.13 19.53
CA ASP A 143 -48.25 27.31 18.20
C ASP A 143 -47.12 28.37 18.26
N SER A 144 -46.53 28.64 17.10
CA SER A 144 -45.73 29.81 16.75
C SER A 144 -44.19 29.76 16.88
N ASP A 145 -43.61 29.61 15.68
CA ASP A 145 -42.81 30.63 14.99
C ASP A 145 -41.30 30.78 15.30
N ASP A 146 -40.52 30.41 14.28
CA ASP A 146 -39.58 31.29 13.56
C ASP A 146 -38.20 31.58 14.18
N ASP A 147 -37.15 31.04 13.55
CA ASP A 147 -35.96 31.85 13.23
C ASP A 147 -35.23 31.27 11.99
N ASP A 148 -35.33 32.06 10.92
CA ASP A 148 -34.57 32.01 9.69
C ASP A 148 -33.06 32.14 9.93
N SER A 149 -32.28 31.47 9.09
CA SER A 149 -30.96 31.99 8.71
C SER A 149 -30.70 31.60 7.27
N ASP A 150 -31.16 32.47 6.38
CA ASP A 150 -30.66 32.63 5.02
C ASP A 150 -29.15 32.94 5.07
N ASP A 151 -28.38 32.27 4.23
CA ASP A 151 -27.30 32.96 3.50
C ASP A 151 -27.29 32.37 2.09
N ASP A 152 -27.94 33.12 1.19
CA ASP A 152 -27.80 33.04 -0.24
C ASP A 152 -26.36 33.43 -0.64
N ASP A 153 -25.79 32.73 -1.59
CA ASP A 153 -25.15 33.43 -2.72
C ASP A 153 -25.15 32.49 -3.93
N ASP A 154 -26.01 32.85 -4.87
CA ASP A 154 -26.00 32.48 -6.28
C ASP A 154 -24.66 32.85 -6.94
N ASP A 155 -24.20 32.04 -7.89
CA ASP A 155 -23.72 32.60 -9.15
C ASP A 155 -24.05 31.64 -10.30
N ASP A 156 -25.07 32.03 -11.05
CA ASP A 156 -25.40 31.57 -12.39
C ASP A 156 -24.27 31.89 -13.36
N SER A 157 -23.96 30.94 -14.24
CA SER A 157 -23.53 31.28 -15.60
C SER A 157 -23.88 30.12 -16.54
N ASP A 158 -25.01 30.29 -17.21
CA ASP A 158 -25.29 29.69 -18.51
C ASP A 158 -24.16 30.04 -19.50
N ASP A 159 -23.69 29.06 -20.28
CA ASP A 159 -23.42 29.32 -21.70
C ASP A 159 -23.63 28.01 -22.48
N ASP A 160 -24.55 28.09 -23.44
CA ASP A 160 -24.82 27.14 -24.49
C ASP A 160 -23.56 26.91 -25.36
N ASP A 161 -23.38 25.70 -25.91
CA ASP A 161 -23.31 25.53 -27.36
C ASP A 161 -23.18 24.06 -27.78
N ASP A 162 -23.91 23.77 -28.85
CA ASP A 162 -24.00 22.62 -29.73
C ASP A 162 -22.72 21.79 -29.98
N ASP A 163 -22.87 20.47 -30.15
CA ASP A 163 -22.79 19.85 -31.48
C ASP A 163 -23.11 18.35 -31.46
N ASP A 164 -23.88 17.92 -32.46
CA ASP A 164 -24.13 16.55 -32.89
C ASP A 164 -22.83 15.74 -33.04
N ASP A 165 -22.84 14.48 -32.61
CA ASP A 165 -22.28 13.40 -33.41
C ASP A 165 -23.00 12.07 -33.12
N ASP A 166 -23.68 11.58 -34.16
CA ASP A 166 -24.02 10.18 -34.38
C ASP A 166 -22.77 9.31 -34.14
N ASP A 167 -22.82 8.30 -33.27
CA ASP A 167 -22.11 7.04 -33.57
C ASP A 167 -22.63 5.83 -32.76
N ASP A 168 -23.22 4.91 -33.54
CA ASP A 168 -23.17 3.45 -33.46
C ASP A 168 -23.51 2.73 -32.12
N GLU A 169 -24.75 2.25 -32.04
CA GLU A 169 -25.17 1.23 -31.07
C GLU A 169 -24.51 -0.12 -31.44
N SER A 170 -23.26 -0.33 -31.01
CA SER A 170 -22.67 -1.66 -30.97
C SER A 170 -23.27 -2.46 -29.82
N ASP A 171 -24.08 -3.46 -30.19
CA ASP A 171 -24.54 -4.57 -29.36
C ASP A 171 -23.32 -5.43 -28.98
N ASP A 172 -22.58 -5.01 -27.96
CA ASP A 172 -21.53 -5.81 -27.34
C ASP A 172 -22.17 -6.66 -26.23
N ASP A 173 -22.47 -7.90 -26.60
CA ASP A 173 -22.72 -9.05 -25.72
C ASP A 173 -21.59 -9.15 -24.67
N PHE A 174 -21.76 -8.49 -23.52
CA PHE A 174 -20.96 -8.77 -22.34
C PHE A 174 -21.41 -10.11 -21.77
N GLY A 175 -20.81 -11.17 -22.32
CA GLY A 175 -20.73 -12.46 -21.65
C GLY A 175 -20.21 -12.25 -20.23
N ASP A 176 -21.14 -12.38 -19.29
CA ASP A 176 -20.91 -12.66 -17.87
C ASP A 176 -20.18 -14.02 -17.75
N ASP A 177 -18.90 -14.04 -18.11
CA ASP A 177 -17.98 -15.08 -17.68
C ASP A 177 -17.45 -14.67 -16.32
N GLY A 178 -18.32 -14.82 -15.32
CA GLY A 178 -17.95 -14.89 -13.91
C GLY A 178 -16.90 -15.97 -13.71
N VAL A 179 -15.63 -15.59 -13.81
CA VAL A 179 -14.51 -16.41 -13.39
C VAL A 179 -14.47 -16.38 -11.86
N ASP A 180 -15.22 -17.28 -11.23
CA ASP A 180 -15.07 -17.67 -9.83
C ASP A 180 -13.70 -18.37 -9.62
N VAL A 181 -12.59 -17.67 -9.89
CA VAL A 181 -11.21 -18.19 -9.71
C VAL A 181 -10.73 -17.94 -8.27
N LEU A 182 -11.65 -17.92 -7.31
CA LEU A 182 -11.34 -17.85 -5.88
C LEU A 182 -12.03 -18.95 -5.05
N ASP A 183 -12.68 -19.94 -5.67
CA ASP A 183 -13.32 -21.05 -4.94
C ASP A 183 -12.35 -22.22 -4.62
N GLY A 184 -11.10 -21.89 -4.23
CA GLY A 184 -10.10 -22.91 -3.96
C GLY A 184 -8.85 -22.47 -3.19
N ILE A 185 -8.77 -21.19 -2.78
CA ILE A 185 -7.71 -20.74 -1.90
C ILE A 185 -8.17 -21.04 -0.46
N ASP A 186 -7.78 -22.20 0.05
CA ASP A 186 -7.92 -22.50 1.46
C ASP A 186 -6.91 -21.63 2.24
N PHE A 187 -7.38 -20.49 2.75
CA PHE A 187 -6.55 -19.54 3.50
C PHE A 187 -5.97 -20.14 4.80
N GLU A 188 -6.58 -21.21 5.34
CA GLU A 188 -6.01 -21.97 6.46
C GLU A 188 -4.79 -22.81 6.03
N ALA A 189 -4.83 -23.46 4.86
CA ALA A 189 -3.69 -24.20 4.30
C ALA A 189 -2.52 -23.27 3.89
N ALA A 190 -2.82 -22.07 3.40
CA ALA A 190 -1.81 -21.06 3.11
C ALA A 190 -1.10 -20.56 4.38
N ALA A 191 -1.82 -20.42 5.49
CA ALA A 191 -1.24 -20.08 6.79
C ALA A 191 -0.39 -21.23 7.37
N GLU A 192 -0.79 -22.50 7.16
CA GLU A 192 -0.01 -23.67 7.60
C GLU A 192 1.34 -23.81 6.85
N LEU A 193 1.37 -23.45 5.56
CA LEU A 193 2.60 -23.42 4.75
C LEU A 193 3.56 -22.32 5.20
N ALA A 194 3.05 -21.11 5.50
CA ALA A 194 3.87 -20.01 6.00
C ALA A 194 4.44 -20.27 7.41
N ALA A 195 3.69 -20.96 8.27
CA ALA A 195 4.15 -21.35 9.60
C ALA A 195 5.25 -22.42 9.57
N THR A 196 5.23 -23.32 8.58
CA THR A 196 6.21 -24.40 8.44
C THR A 196 7.60 -23.90 8.03
N GLU A 197 7.71 -22.81 7.27
CA GLU A 197 9.02 -22.28 6.84
C GLU A 197 9.73 -21.42 7.91
N LEU A 198 9.06 -21.03 9.00
CA LEU A 198 9.64 -20.19 10.06
C LEU A 198 10.28 -20.97 11.23
N HIS A 199 10.13 -22.30 11.30
CA HIS A 199 10.70 -23.10 12.41
C HIS A 199 11.34 -24.44 11.97
N PRO A 200 12.53 -24.44 11.35
CA PRO A 200 13.28 -25.67 11.08
C PRO A 200 14.02 -26.13 12.37
N GLY A 201 13.31 -26.49 13.44
CA GLY A 201 14.02 -26.73 14.70
C GLY A 201 13.34 -27.38 15.90
N GLU A 202 12.06 -27.76 15.90
CA GLU A 202 11.49 -28.48 17.05
C GLU A 202 10.59 -29.65 16.64
N ALA A 203 11.21 -30.83 16.51
CA ALA A 203 10.55 -32.11 16.76
C ALA A 203 11.63 -33.13 17.17
N GLU A 204 11.71 -33.40 18.47
CA GLU A 204 12.35 -34.61 19.05
C GLU A 204 11.53 -35.87 18.74
#